data_AF-A0A6F9BXB3-F1
#
_entry.id   AF-A0A6F9BXB3-F1
#
_cell.length_a   1.000
_cell.length_b   1.000
_cell.length_c   1.000
_cell.angle_alpha   90.00
_cell.angle_beta   90.00
_cell.angle_gamma   90.00
#
_symmetry.space_group_name_H-M   'P 1'
#
loop_
_entity.id
_entity.type
_entity.pdbx_description
1 polymer ?
#
loop_
_entity_poly.entity_id
_entity_poly.type
_entity_poly.pdbx_seq_one_letter_code
_entity_poly.pdbx_strand_id
1 'polypeptide(L)'
;MKGVVVLLMLSLCLTLSGAQGEGTSLSYCQLDTCSFIRELTALKEKLETMDQKLGAVATRLQVSESQVDELKRANKAQEEELKILKKDIAAGQPKVAFSAALRTSGSGYIGPFTTDIPLQYKRVFSNFGSGYNPATGVFTAMVRGVYYIRYTMFYNGSPNAVVSLMKNDEKLVSTWDVGSGSHEDSASNAAIVQLEVGDNVYAQALR
;
A
#
# COMPACT_ATOMS: atom_id res chain seq x y z
N MET A 1 -9.69 -49.02 -64.67
CA MET A 1 -10.52 -49.79 -63.72
C MET A 1 -11.47 -48.82 -63.04
N LYS A 2 -12.69 -48.73 -63.59
CA LYS A 2 -13.87 -48.16 -62.94
C LYS A 2 -14.46 -49.27 -62.06
N GLY A 3 -14.89 -48.96 -60.85
CA GLY A 3 -15.49 -49.91 -59.89
C GLY A 3 -16.13 -49.11 -58.75
N VAL A 4 -17.35 -48.58 -58.93
CA VAL A 4 -18.60 -49.26 -58.54
C VAL A 4 -18.65 -49.49 -57.02
N VAL A 5 -18.94 -48.42 -56.26
CA VAL A 5 -19.46 -48.52 -54.87
C VAL A 5 -20.65 -47.57 -54.64
N VAL A 6 -21.00 -46.69 -55.60
CA VAL A 6 -22.07 -45.69 -55.43
C VAL A 6 -23.46 -46.24 -55.83
N LEU A 7 -23.61 -47.53 -56.18
CA LEU A 7 -24.80 -48.03 -56.90
C LEU A 7 -25.73 -49.01 -56.17
N LEU A 8 -25.68 -49.19 -54.85
CA LEU A 8 -26.47 -50.26 -54.21
C LEU A 8 -27.43 -49.89 -53.07
N MET A 9 -27.66 -48.62 -52.74
CA MET A 9 -28.74 -48.29 -51.80
C MET A 9 -29.65 -47.22 -52.39
N LEU A 10 -30.90 -47.63 -52.64
CA LEU A 10 -32.08 -46.86 -53.09
C LEU A 10 -32.39 -46.92 -54.59
N SER A 11 -32.37 -48.14 -55.12
CA SER A 11 -33.14 -48.56 -56.30
C SER A 11 -34.59 -48.91 -55.94
N LEU A 12 -35.41 -47.94 -55.53
CA LEU A 12 -36.86 -48.14 -55.52
C LEU A 12 -37.61 -46.80 -55.68
N CYS A 13 -37.64 -46.28 -56.91
CA CYS A 13 -38.78 -45.56 -57.50
C CYS A 13 -38.40 -44.92 -58.87
N LEU A 14 -38.28 -45.76 -59.89
CA LEU A 14 -38.70 -45.45 -61.26
C LEU A 14 -39.80 -46.48 -61.53
N THR A 15 -40.97 -46.27 -62.12
CA THR A 15 -41.69 -45.18 -62.82
C THR A 15 -43.09 -45.76 -63.02
N LEU A 16 -44.18 -44.99 -62.97
CA LEU A 16 -45.26 -45.16 -63.93
C LEU A 16 -46.08 -43.87 -64.10
N SER A 17 -46.31 -43.56 -65.36
CA SER A 17 -47.00 -42.47 -66.03
C SER A 17 -48.24 -41.83 -65.40
N GLY A 18 -48.35 -40.52 -65.59
CA GLY A 18 -49.53 -39.89 -66.19
C GLY A 18 -50.48 -39.14 -65.26
N ALA A 19 -50.44 -37.80 -65.28
CA ALA A 19 -51.60 -36.90 -65.40
C ALA A 19 -51.17 -35.45 -65.15
N GLN A 20 -51.73 -34.54 -65.95
CA GLN A 20 -51.69 -33.08 -65.75
C GLN A 20 -52.25 -32.69 -64.37
N GLY A 21 -51.66 -31.68 -63.73
CA GLY A 21 -52.26 -31.01 -62.58
C GLY A 21 -51.27 -30.16 -61.80
N GLU A 22 -51.52 -28.85 -61.76
CA GLU A 22 -50.87 -27.89 -60.88
C GLU A 22 -50.98 -28.33 -59.41
N GLY A 23 -49.91 -28.16 -58.64
CA GLY A 23 -49.94 -28.39 -57.21
C GLY A 23 -48.58 -28.72 -56.63
N THR A 24 -48.04 -27.78 -55.86
CA THR A 24 -46.89 -27.92 -54.96
C THR A 24 -46.78 -29.31 -54.33
N SER A 25 -45.71 -30.05 -54.62
CA SER A 25 -45.32 -31.21 -53.80
C SER A 25 -43.90 -31.03 -53.28
N LEU A 26 -43.79 -30.28 -52.16
CA LEU A 26 -42.68 -30.46 -51.25
C LEU A 26 -42.71 -31.92 -50.77
N SER A 27 -41.58 -32.62 -50.88
CA SER A 27 -41.42 -34.00 -50.41
C SER A 27 -41.87 -34.15 -48.95
N TYR A 28 -42.90 -34.96 -48.72
CA TYR A 28 -43.33 -35.37 -47.38
C TYR A 28 -42.21 -36.20 -46.73
N CYS A 29 -41.57 -35.64 -45.69
CA CYS A 29 -40.80 -36.44 -44.75
C CYS A 29 -41.78 -37.18 -43.82
N GLN A 30 -41.55 -38.47 -43.55
CA GLN A 30 -42.25 -39.20 -42.47
C GLN A 30 -42.09 -38.45 -41.14
N LEU A 31 -43.14 -38.46 -40.32
CA LEU A 31 -43.23 -37.71 -39.05
C LEU A 31 -42.02 -37.93 -38.12
N ASP A 32 -41.49 -39.16 -38.05
CA ASP A 32 -40.32 -39.51 -37.22
C ASP A 32 -38.99 -39.00 -37.78
N THR A 33 -38.84 -38.99 -39.11
CA THR A 33 -37.59 -38.57 -39.77
C THR A 33 -37.35 -37.07 -39.61
N CYS A 34 -38.43 -36.25 -39.63
CA CYS A 34 -38.33 -34.81 -39.40
C CYS A 34 -37.89 -34.43 -37.98
N SER A 35 -38.34 -35.18 -36.97
CA SER A 35 -37.95 -34.94 -35.57
C SER A 35 -36.45 -35.15 -35.37
N PHE A 36 -35.94 -36.26 -35.91
CA PHE A 36 -34.52 -36.59 -35.83
C PHE A 36 -33.64 -35.57 -36.57
N ILE A 37 -34.04 -35.10 -37.75
CA ILE A 37 -33.28 -34.07 -38.50
C ILE A 37 -33.21 -32.76 -37.71
N ARG A 38 -34.28 -32.36 -37.01
CA ARG A 38 -34.27 -31.17 -36.15
C ARG A 38 -33.30 -31.29 -34.99
N GLU A 39 -33.27 -32.43 -34.31
CA GLU A 39 -32.32 -32.70 -33.23
C GLU A 39 -30.88 -32.70 -33.71
N LEU A 40 -30.62 -33.31 -34.88
CA LEU A 40 -29.28 -33.36 -35.47
C LEU A 40 -28.78 -31.96 -35.89
N THR A 41 -29.69 -31.10 -36.35
CA THR A 41 -29.38 -29.70 -36.68
C THR A 41 -29.07 -28.90 -35.42
N ALA A 42 -29.87 -29.05 -34.36
CA ALA A 42 -29.62 -28.40 -33.06
C ALA A 42 -28.30 -28.88 -32.41
N LEU A 43 -27.95 -30.15 -32.59
CA LEU A 43 -26.68 -30.70 -32.12
C LEU A 43 -25.50 -30.11 -32.90
N LYS A 44 -25.62 -29.95 -34.21
CA LYS A 44 -24.62 -29.29 -35.06
C LYS A 44 -24.37 -27.85 -34.62
N GLU A 45 -25.44 -27.08 -34.39
CA GLU A 45 -25.32 -25.69 -33.90
C GLU A 45 -24.63 -25.63 -32.53
N LYS A 46 -24.97 -26.54 -31.61
CA LYS A 46 -24.28 -26.63 -30.31
C LYS A 46 -22.79 -26.98 -30.45
N LEU A 47 -22.42 -27.83 -31.40
CA LEU A 47 -21.03 -28.20 -31.67
C LEU A 47 -20.24 -26.99 -32.19
N GLU A 48 -20.81 -26.23 -33.14
CA GLU A 48 -20.21 -25.00 -33.66
C GLU A 48 -20.08 -23.93 -32.56
N THR A 49 -21.09 -23.81 -31.69
CA THR A 49 -21.05 -22.86 -30.55
C THR A 49 -19.98 -23.25 -29.52
N MET A 50 -19.80 -24.55 -29.29
CA MET A 50 -18.80 -25.07 -28.36
C MET A 50 -17.38 -24.84 -28.89
N ASP A 51 -17.15 -25.04 -30.19
CA ASP A 51 -15.87 -24.76 -30.84
C ASP A 51 -15.47 -23.28 -30.70
N GLN A 52 -16.42 -22.36 -30.94
CA GLN A 52 -16.21 -20.93 -30.72
C GLN A 52 -15.87 -20.59 -29.25
N LYS A 53 -16.57 -21.20 -28.29
CA LYS A 53 -16.28 -21.01 -26.85
C LYS A 53 -14.91 -21.56 -26.48
N LEU A 54 -14.51 -22.70 -27.04
CA LEU A 54 -13.19 -23.30 -26.79
C LEU A 54 -12.07 -22.39 -27.31
N GLY A 55 -12.23 -21.82 -28.50
CA GLY A 55 -11.31 -20.81 -29.04
C GLY A 55 -11.21 -19.57 -28.14
N ALA A 56 -12.34 -19.05 -27.64
CA ALA A 56 -12.34 -17.91 -26.74
C ALA A 56 -11.65 -18.21 -25.39
N VAL A 57 -11.82 -19.41 -24.85
CA VAL A 57 -11.13 -19.85 -23.62
C VAL A 57 -9.64 -20.01 -23.86
N ALA A 58 -9.22 -20.60 -24.99
CA ALA A 58 -7.81 -20.74 -25.34
C ALA A 58 -7.11 -19.36 -25.43
N THR A 59 -7.74 -18.39 -26.09
CA THR A 59 -7.20 -17.01 -26.17
C THR A 59 -7.10 -16.37 -24.78
N ARG A 60 -8.12 -16.53 -23.92
CA ARG A 60 -8.08 -15.99 -22.55
C ARG A 60 -7.00 -16.65 -21.69
N LEU A 61 -6.80 -17.96 -21.85
CA LEU A 61 -5.75 -18.68 -21.15
C LEU A 61 -4.37 -18.16 -21.56
N GLN A 62 -4.13 -18.02 -22.87
CA GLN A 62 -2.86 -17.51 -23.40
C GLN A 62 -2.58 -16.07 -22.93
N VAL A 63 -3.61 -15.22 -22.85
CA VAL A 63 -3.50 -13.86 -22.29
C VAL A 63 -3.23 -13.90 -20.78
N SER A 64 -3.89 -14.79 -20.04
CA SER A 64 -3.64 -14.92 -18.60
C SER A 64 -2.22 -15.42 -18.31
N GLU A 65 -1.70 -16.35 -19.12
CA GLU A 65 -0.33 -16.86 -19.00
C GLU A 65 0.69 -15.75 -19.26
N SER A 66 0.49 -14.93 -20.29
CA SER A 66 1.39 -13.81 -20.57
C SER A 66 1.37 -12.75 -19.47
N GLN A 67 0.19 -12.44 -18.92
CA GLN A 67 0.07 -11.53 -17.77
C GLN A 67 0.79 -12.06 -16.53
N VAL A 68 0.70 -13.36 -16.23
CA VAL A 68 1.40 -13.99 -15.10
C VAL A 68 2.92 -13.89 -15.26
N ASP A 69 3.43 -14.08 -16.48
CA ASP A 69 4.86 -13.96 -16.74
C ASP A 69 5.37 -12.52 -16.63
N GLU A 70 4.58 -11.55 -17.08
CA GLU A 70 4.90 -10.13 -16.90
C GLU A 70 4.90 -9.75 -15.41
N LEU A 71 3.89 -10.19 -14.65
CA LEU A 71 3.83 -9.96 -13.20
C LEU A 71 5.02 -10.58 -12.47
N LYS A 72 5.43 -11.80 -12.84
CA LYS A 72 6.61 -12.46 -12.27
C LYS A 72 7.89 -11.69 -12.54
N ARG A 73 8.04 -11.10 -13.73
CA ARG A 73 9.20 -10.28 -14.08
C ARG A 73 9.21 -8.97 -13.29
N ALA A 74 8.07 -8.30 -13.18
CA ALA A 74 7.92 -7.09 -12.38
C ALA A 74 8.25 -7.35 -10.90
N ASN A 75 7.72 -8.43 -10.31
CA ASN A 75 8.01 -8.80 -8.92
C ASN A 75 9.50 -9.06 -8.69
N LYS A 76 10.18 -9.78 -9.59
CA LYS A 76 11.64 -10.00 -9.50
C LYS A 76 12.44 -8.70 -9.57
N ALA A 77 12.06 -7.78 -10.47
CA ALA A 77 12.71 -6.48 -10.58
C ALA A 77 12.55 -5.67 -9.28
N GLN A 78 11.34 -5.65 -8.73
CA GLN A 78 11.03 -4.96 -7.47
C GLN A 78 11.78 -5.57 -6.28
N GLU A 79 11.95 -6.90 -6.23
CA GLU A 79 12.74 -7.57 -5.17
C GLU A 79 14.21 -7.16 -5.20
N GLU A 80 14.82 -7.03 -6.39
CA GLU A 80 16.22 -6.59 -6.51
C GLU A 80 16.39 -5.12 -6.15
N GLU A 81 15.46 -4.23 -6.53
CA GLU A 81 15.46 -2.84 -6.06
C GLU A 81 15.37 -2.76 -4.54
N LEU A 82 14.48 -3.55 -3.93
CA LEU A 82 14.30 -3.59 -2.49
C LEU A 82 15.56 -4.07 -1.77
N LYS A 83 16.30 -4.98 -2.39
CA LYS A 83 17.56 -5.51 -1.86
C LYS A 83 18.69 -4.49 -1.90
N ILE A 84 18.77 -3.68 -2.97
CA ILE A 84 19.71 -2.56 -3.05
C ILE A 84 19.38 -1.53 -1.97
N LEU A 85 18.11 -1.12 -1.87
CA LEU A 85 17.67 -0.15 -0.87
C LEU A 85 17.94 -0.63 0.57
N LYS A 86 17.67 -1.92 0.85
CA LYS A 86 18.00 -2.55 2.13
C LYS A 86 19.51 -2.58 2.40
N LYS A 87 20.33 -2.81 1.38
CA LYS A 87 21.79 -2.78 1.51
C LYS A 87 22.29 -1.38 1.81
N ASP A 88 21.73 -0.35 1.19
CA ASP A 88 22.09 1.04 1.46
C ASP A 88 21.69 1.47 2.89
N ILE A 89 20.52 1.02 3.36
CA ILE A 89 20.06 1.19 4.74
C ILE A 89 20.95 0.41 5.73
N ALA A 90 21.39 -0.80 5.38
CA ALA A 90 22.26 -1.61 6.23
C ALA A 90 23.72 -1.11 6.25
N ALA A 91 24.20 -0.52 5.16
CA ALA A 91 25.57 -0.03 5.02
C ALA A 91 25.80 1.30 5.75
N GLY A 92 24.75 2.13 5.92
CA GLY A 92 24.81 3.33 6.75
C GLY A 92 24.03 3.11 8.04
N GLN A 93 24.70 2.99 9.19
CA GLN A 93 23.98 3.08 10.46
C GLN A 93 23.10 4.34 10.46
N PRO A 94 21.81 4.23 10.82
CA PRO A 94 20.90 5.37 10.80
C PRO A 94 21.47 6.47 11.69
N LYS A 95 21.87 7.59 11.06
CA LYS A 95 22.39 8.76 11.76
C LYS A 95 21.21 9.56 12.28
N VAL A 96 21.03 9.57 13.60
CA VAL A 96 19.96 10.31 14.26
C VAL A 96 20.56 11.33 15.20
N ALA A 97 20.27 12.60 14.95
CA ALA A 97 20.68 13.71 15.80
C ALA A 97 19.83 14.93 15.45
N PHE A 98 19.42 15.68 16.48
CA PHE A 98 18.77 16.97 16.27
C PHE A 98 19.29 17.99 17.26
N SER A 99 19.22 19.25 16.88
CA SER A 99 19.46 20.38 17.77
C SER A 99 18.55 21.52 17.38
N ALA A 100 17.90 22.13 18.37
CA ALA A 100 16.95 23.20 18.15
C ALA A 100 17.00 24.24 19.27
N ALA A 101 16.64 25.47 18.94
CA ALA A 101 16.45 26.57 19.87
C ALA A 101 14.98 26.99 19.89
N LEU A 102 14.57 27.50 21.05
CA LEU A 102 13.18 27.77 21.36
C LEU A 102 12.56 28.82 20.42
N ARG A 103 13.29 29.90 20.17
CA ARG A 103 12.86 31.03 19.36
C ARG A 103 13.47 30.98 17.96
N THR A 104 12.70 31.43 16.97
CA THR A 104 13.15 31.60 15.57
C THR A 104 14.26 32.67 15.46
N SER A 105 14.14 33.76 16.23
CA SER A 105 15.15 34.82 16.34
C SER A 105 14.96 35.65 17.62
N GLY A 106 15.97 36.48 17.94
CA GLY A 106 15.93 37.45 19.03
C GLY A 106 15.97 36.86 20.45
N SER A 107 15.85 37.74 21.44
CA SER A 107 15.72 37.41 22.86
C SER A 107 14.25 37.39 23.30
N GLY A 108 14.00 36.85 24.48
CA GLY A 108 12.69 36.89 25.13
C GLY A 108 12.33 35.59 25.84
N TYR A 109 11.38 35.70 26.75
CA TYR A 109 10.91 34.58 27.58
C TYR A 109 9.67 33.94 26.96
N ILE A 110 9.41 32.70 27.34
CA ILE A 110 8.16 31.99 27.03
C ILE A 110 7.47 31.65 28.34
N GLY A 111 6.15 31.69 28.32
CA GLY A 111 5.35 31.58 29.53
C GLY A 111 5.21 32.93 30.27
N PRO A 112 4.67 32.91 31.50
CA PRO A 112 4.26 31.73 32.26
C PRO A 112 3.12 30.97 31.56
N PHE A 113 3.07 29.66 31.79
CA PHE A 113 2.02 28.80 31.24
C PHE A 113 1.03 28.43 32.35
N THR A 114 -0.26 28.38 32.03
CA THR A 114 -1.32 28.00 32.99
C THR A 114 -1.59 26.50 33.02
N THR A 115 -1.00 25.75 32.08
CA THR A 115 -1.11 24.30 31.92
C THR A 115 0.24 23.75 31.49
N ASP A 116 0.45 22.45 31.66
CA ASP A 116 1.67 21.79 31.23
C ASP A 116 1.71 21.76 29.70
N ILE A 117 2.73 22.38 29.11
CA ILE A 117 2.82 22.60 27.66
C ILE A 117 4.13 22.05 27.11
N PRO A 118 4.09 21.19 26.07
CA PRO A 118 5.28 20.82 25.31
C PRO A 118 5.95 22.05 24.69
N LEU A 119 7.25 22.18 24.90
CA LEU A 119 8.05 23.29 24.39
C LEU A 119 8.36 23.10 22.91
N GLN A 120 7.83 23.98 22.08
CA GLN A 120 8.09 23.99 20.64
C GLN A 120 9.41 24.74 20.35
N TYR A 121 10.51 24.00 20.14
CA TYR A 121 11.76 24.59 19.68
C TYR A 121 11.69 24.85 18.17
N LYS A 122 11.33 26.09 17.80
CA LYS A 122 10.98 26.46 16.42
C LYS A 122 12.20 26.59 15.50
N ARG A 123 13.38 26.91 16.04
CA ARG A 123 14.60 27.06 15.25
C ARG A 123 15.39 25.76 15.24
N VAL A 124 15.33 25.01 14.15
CA VAL A 124 16.05 23.75 13.99
C VAL A 124 17.41 24.03 13.34
N PHE A 125 18.51 23.63 14.00
CA PHE A 125 19.86 23.71 13.45
C PHE A 125 20.24 22.42 12.71
N SER A 126 19.82 21.27 13.24
CA SER A 126 20.03 19.96 12.64
C SER A 126 18.87 19.03 12.97
N ASN A 127 18.55 18.11 12.05
CA ASN A 127 17.49 17.11 12.21
C ASN A 127 17.78 15.85 11.36
N PHE A 128 18.93 15.22 11.60
CA PHE A 128 19.30 13.98 10.94
C PHE A 128 18.35 12.85 11.36
N GLY A 129 17.87 12.10 10.38
CA GLY A 129 16.82 11.09 10.58
C GLY A 129 15.40 11.68 10.70
N SER A 130 15.25 13.02 10.59
CA SER A 130 13.97 13.73 10.53
C SER A 130 12.98 13.37 11.65
N GLY A 131 13.48 13.03 12.85
CA GLY A 131 12.66 12.62 13.99
C GLY A 131 12.06 13.78 14.78
N TYR A 132 12.64 14.98 14.72
CA TYR A 132 12.15 16.15 15.45
C TYR A 132 11.13 16.96 14.63
N ASN A 133 9.97 17.27 15.23
CA ASN A 133 8.94 18.11 14.65
C ASN A 133 8.87 19.49 15.35
N PRO A 134 9.28 20.59 14.70
CA PRO A 134 9.29 21.93 15.30
C PRO A 134 7.89 22.51 15.55
N ALA A 135 6.85 22.00 14.88
CA ALA A 135 5.47 22.45 15.10
C ALA A 135 4.89 21.90 16.41
N THR A 136 5.38 20.75 16.88
CA THR A 136 4.90 20.10 18.11
C THR A 136 5.92 20.15 19.25
N GLY A 137 7.21 20.32 18.95
CA GLY A 137 8.28 20.20 19.95
C GLY A 137 8.67 18.76 20.28
N VAL A 138 8.17 17.79 19.51
CA VAL A 138 8.32 16.36 19.80
C VAL A 138 9.37 15.73 18.89
N PHE A 139 10.26 14.95 19.49
CA PHE A 139 11.11 14.00 18.80
C PHE A 139 10.48 12.61 18.82
N THR A 140 10.31 11.98 17.66
CA THR A 140 9.83 10.60 17.52
C THR A 140 10.98 9.71 17.06
N ALA A 141 11.24 8.63 17.79
CA ALA A 141 12.28 7.68 17.45
C ALA A 141 11.88 6.86 16.20
N MET A 142 12.63 7.03 15.10
CA MET A 142 12.42 6.26 13.86
C MET A 142 13.17 4.93 13.84
N VAL A 143 14.11 4.75 14.78
CA VAL A 143 14.93 3.54 14.92
C VAL A 143 15.06 3.22 16.39
N ARG A 144 15.12 1.93 16.73
CA ARG A 144 15.38 1.50 18.11
C ARG A 144 16.83 1.81 18.48
N GLY A 145 17.05 2.40 19.65
CA GLY A 145 18.41 2.74 20.07
C GLY A 145 18.50 3.34 21.47
N VAL A 146 19.72 3.66 21.86
CA VAL A 146 20.01 4.42 23.09
C VAL A 146 20.24 5.87 22.69
N TYR A 147 19.50 6.77 23.31
CA TYR A 147 19.47 8.19 22.99
C TYR A 147 19.97 9.02 24.16
N TYR A 148 20.85 9.98 23.90
CA TYR A 148 21.22 11.03 24.84
C TYR A 148 20.45 12.30 24.48
N ILE A 149 19.57 12.74 25.38
CA ILE A 149 18.76 13.94 25.18
C ILE A 149 19.05 14.92 26.31
N ARG A 150 19.43 16.15 25.94
CA ARG A 150 19.77 17.23 26.86
C ARG A 150 18.96 18.46 26.52
N TYR A 151 18.55 19.19 27.55
CA TYR A 151 17.98 20.53 27.42
C TYR A 151 18.62 21.50 28.41
N THR A 152 18.44 22.78 28.13
CA THR A 152 18.82 23.88 29.02
C THR A 152 17.62 24.81 29.15
N MET A 153 17.28 25.12 30.39
CA MET A 153 16.30 26.13 30.78
C MET A 153 17.05 27.39 31.19
N PHE A 154 16.52 28.55 30.78
CA PHE A 154 16.90 29.85 31.30
C PHE A 154 15.71 30.42 32.05
N TYR A 155 15.95 30.99 33.22
CA TYR A 155 14.96 31.54 34.13
C TYR A 155 15.27 33.02 34.41
N ASN A 156 14.23 33.85 34.52
CA ASN A 156 14.35 35.30 34.72
C ASN A 156 13.66 35.78 36.02
N GLY A 157 13.81 35.03 37.11
CA GLY A 157 13.52 35.52 38.46
C GLY A 157 12.06 35.46 38.97
N SER A 158 11.03 35.42 38.11
CA SER A 158 9.63 35.16 38.53
C SER A 158 8.67 34.86 37.36
N PRO A 159 7.66 33.97 37.51
CA PRO A 159 7.42 33.03 38.63
C PRO A 159 8.26 31.74 38.46
N ASN A 160 8.21 30.82 39.43
CA ASN A 160 8.92 29.53 39.39
C ASN A 160 8.90 28.88 38.00
N ALA A 161 10.03 28.31 37.59
CA ALA A 161 10.17 27.68 36.29
C ALA A 161 10.55 26.21 36.45
N VAL A 162 9.75 25.33 35.85
CA VAL A 162 10.01 23.89 35.85
C VAL A 162 9.92 23.37 34.43
N VAL A 163 10.96 22.67 34.00
CA VAL A 163 10.98 21.95 32.73
C VAL A 163 11.26 20.49 33.01
N SER A 164 10.49 19.62 32.39
CA SER A 164 10.68 18.17 32.45
C SER A 164 10.93 17.60 31.07
N LEU A 165 11.87 16.68 30.97
CA LEU A 165 12.02 15.83 29.80
C LEU A 165 11.04 14.65 29.94
N MET A 166 10.16 14.50 28.97
CA MET A 166 9.09 13.50 28.95
C MET A 166 9.39 12.43 27.92
N LYS A 167 9.04 11.17 28.22
CA LYS A 167 8.96 10.04 27.27
C LYS A 167 7.55 9.47 27.33
N ASN A 168 6.78 9.52 26.24
CA ASN A 168 5.40 9.00 26.19
C ASN A 168 4.56 9.39 27.43
N ASP A 169 4.64 10.66 27.83
CA ASP A 169 3.95 11.24 29.00
C ASP A 169 4.51 10.81 30.39
N GLU A 170 5.56 10.00 30.43
CA GLU A 170 6.33 9.72 31.63
C GLU A 170 7.49 10.72 31.79
N LYS A 171 7.65 11.25 33.00
CA LYS A 171 8.74 12.18 33.33
C LYS A 171 10.05 11.42 33.54
N LEU A 172 11.08 11.78 32.76
CA LEU A 172 12.43 11.23 32.92
C LEU A 172 13.26 12.03 33.92
N VAL A 173 13.47 13.32 33.64
CA VAL A 173 14.31 14.22 34.45
C VAL A 173 13.75 15.64 34.42
N SER A 174 13.95 16.40 35.49
CA SER A 174 13.46 17.78 35.60
C SER A 174 14.56 18.76 36.00
N THR A 175 14.40 20.01 35.60
CA THR A 175 15.05 21.18 36.19
C THR A 175 14.00 22.00 36.89
N TRP A 176 14.32 22.50 38.08
CA TRP A 176 13.41 23.29 38.89
C TRP A 176 14.14 24.54 39.35
N ASP A 177 13.52 25.69 39.15
CA ASP A 177 13.97 26.96 39.69
C ASP A 177 12.82 27.64 40.44
N VAL A 178 13.13 28.10 41.66
CA VAL A 178 12.17 28.72 42.58
C VAL A 178 12.66 30.13 42.84
N GLY A 179 11.79 31.13 42.69
CA GLY A 179 12.16 32.54 42.87
C GLY A 179 12.93 32.78 44.17
N SER A 180 14.22 33.10 44.04
CA SER A 180 15.14 33.36 45.16
C SER A 180 15.56 34.82 45.28
N GLY A 181 15.08 35.69 44.37
CA GLY A 181 15.48 37.10 44.27
C GLY A 181 16.65 37.36 43.32
N SER A 182 17.25 36.31 42.73
CA SER A 182 18.13 36.40 41.55
C SER A 182 17.32 36.83 40.32
N HIS A 183 17.93 37.61 39.44
CA HIS A 183 17.27 38.08 38.22
C HIS A 183 17.37 37.06 37.08
N GLU A 184 18.42 36.24 37.03
CA GLU A 184 18.71 35.33 35.91
C GLU A 184 19.42 34.06 36.39
N ASP A 185 18.85 32.90 36.08
CA ASP A 185 19.45 31.59 36.39
C ASP A 185 19.35 30.66 35.18
N SER A 186 20.19 29.62 35.15
CA SER A 186 20.12 28.58 34.13
C SER A 186 20.28 27.20 34.74
N ALA A 187 19.47 26.26 34.25
CA ALA A 187 19.51 24.88 34.68
C ALA A 187 19.56 23.98 33.45
N SER A 188 20.35 22.91 33.52
CA SER A 188 20.43 21.93 32.44
C SER A 188 20.28 20.53 33.02
N ASN A 189 19.60 19.66 32.29
CA ASN A 189 19.51 18.25 32.64
C ASN A 189 19.52 17.39 31.37
N ALA A 190 19.80 16.11 31.53
CA ALA A 190 19.88 15.16 30.44
C ALA A 190 19.48 13.76 30.88
N ALA A 191 19.04 12.94 29.94
CA ALA A 191 18.80 11.52 30.14
C ALA A 191 19.45 10.70 29.02
N ILE A 192 20.00 9.55 29.39
CA ILE A 192 20.31 8.46 28.44
C ILE A 192 19.17 7.45 28.57
N VAL A 193 18.40 7.25 27.51
CA VAL A 193 17.20 6.42 27.52
C VAL A 193 17.15 5.51 26.30
N GLN A 194 16.68 4.29 26.49
CA GLN A 194 16.35 3.40 25.38
C GLN A 194 14.98 3.77 24.81
N LEU A 195 14.95 4.00 23.50
CA LEU A 195 13.72 4.29 22.76
C LEU A 195 13.43 3.17 21.77
N GLU A 196 12.16 2.79 21.72
CA GLU A 196 11.59 1.95 20.67
C GLU A 196 11.07 2.80 19.51
N VAL A 197 10.85 2.20 18.35
CA VAL A 197 10.30 2.91 17.20
C VAL A 197 8.90 3.44 17.55
N GLY A 198 8.70 4.75 17.36
CA GLY A 198 7.46 5.45 17.69
C GLY A 198 7.43 6.09 19.08
N ASP A 199 8.43 5.84 19.94
CA ASP A 199 8.54 6.54 21.23
C ASP A 199 8.71 8.05 20.99
N ASN A 200 7.98 8.85 21.77
CA ASN A 200 7.98 10.30 21.71
C ASN A 200 8.74 10.88 22.91
N VAL A 201 9.66 11.80 22.64
CA VAL A 201 10.41 12.54 23.65
C VAL A 201 10.26 14.04 23.43
N TYR A 202 9.97 14.78 24.49
CA TYR A 202 9.78 16.23 24.42
C TYR A 202 10.11 16.91 25.76
N ALA A 203 10.52 18.17 25.71
CA ALA A 203 10.59 18.99 26.91
C ALA A 203 9.23 19.62 27.16
N GLN A 204 8.78 19.63 28.41
CA GLN A 204 7.50 20.19 28.84
C GLN A 204 7.75 21.22 29.92
N ALA A 205 7.23 22.44 29.72
CA ALA A 205 7.14 23.40 30.81
C ALA A 205 5.94 23.02 31.68
N LEU A 206 6.17 22.91 32.98
CA LEU A 206 5.11 22.64 33.95
C LEU A 206 4.56 23.95 34.51
N ARG A 207 3.29 23.94 34.90
CA ARG A 207 2.61 25.05 35.57
C ARG A 207 3.14 25.32 36.99
#